data_AF-A0A521AJ34-F1
#
_entry.id   AF-A0A521AJ34-F1
#
_cell.length_a   1.000
_cell.length_b   1.000
_cell.length_c   1.000
_cell.angle_alpha   90.00
_cell.angle_beta   90.00
_cell.angle_gamma   90.00
#
_symmetry.space_group_name_H-M   'P 1'
#
loop_
_entity.id
_entity.type
_entity.pdbx_description
1 polymer ?
#
loop_
_entity_poly.entity_id
_entity_poly.type
_entity_poly.pdbx_seq_one_letter_code
_entity_poly.pdbx_strand_id
1 'polypeptide(L)'
;MEIFKAIIEFIKDNSIKKLSKFFIFLTVVIFFVFADNIFGFSYYYNLNNKLSQIEKVSNILNNSTLDFATRNELSQIRKDIIGRKTLKDDIISAWRKISFTDSNDKILNELNSSSKIRNSTIEFISINYFWIFLFIFMPLYAFINPFSEFFLEEYFIIIGRANIYGSFIILFIFCIFTYSYNF
;
A
#
# COMPACT_ATOMS: atom_id res chain seq x y z
N MET A 1 26.73 8.18 -8.27
CA MET A 1 27.78 7.63 -7.39
C MET A 1 27.80 8.32 -6.01
N GLU A 2 27.42 9.60 -5.94
CA GLU A 2 27.36 10.39 -4.69
C GLU A 2 26.36 9.87 -3.65
N ILE A 3 25.17 9.42 -4.08
CA ILE A 3 24.16 8.84 -3.17
C ILE A 3 24.68 7.59 -2.46
N PHE A 4 25.35 6.69 -3.17
CA PHE A 4 25.95 5.49 -2.57
C PHE A 4 27.06 5.85 -1.58
N LYS A 5 27.86 6.87 -1.91
CA LYS A 5 28.90 7.39 -1.01
C LYS A 5 28.29 7.94 0.27
N ALA A 6 27.23 8.75 0.17
CA ALA A 6 26.50 9.29 1.32
C ALA A 6 25.87 8.19 2.19
N ILE A 7 25.32 7.12 1.59
CA ILE A 7 24.80 5.97 2.33
C ILE A 7 25.91 5.26 3.09
N ILE A 8 27.06 5.02 2.45
CA ILE A 8 28.22 4.36 3.09
C ILE A 8 28.77 5.22 4.22
N GLU A 9 28.88 6.53 4.02
CA GLU A 9 29.31 7.49 5.05
C GLU A 9 28.34 7.49 6.23
N PHE A 10 27.03 7.53 5.99
CA PHE A 10 26.01 7.41 7.03
C PHE A 10 26.10 6.10 7.82
N ILE A 11 26.35 4.96 7.16
CA ILE A 11 26.53 3.66 7.84
C ILE A 11 27.78 3.67 8.71
N LYS A 12 28.87 4.30 8.25
CA LYS A 12 30.16 4.36 8.97
C LYS A 12 30.24 5.45 10.05
N ASP A 13 29.32 6.40 10.05
CA ASP A 13 29.35 7.54 10.98
C ASP A 13 29.09 7.13 12.44
N ASN A 14 30.13 7.03 13.26
CA ASN A 14 29.97 6.62 14.66
C ASN A 14 29.34 7.70 15.57
N SER A 15 29.12 8.92 15.08
CA SER A 15 28.49 10.00 15.85
C SER A 15 27.00 9.75 16.12
N ILE A 16 26.33 9.01 15.22
CA ILE A 16 24.91 8.69 15.32
C ILE A 16 24.74 7.33 16.02
N LYS A 17 23.87 7.29 17.03
CA LYS A 17 23.52 6.04 17.74
C LYS A 17 23.01 4.99 16.74
N LYS A 18 23.45 3.73 16.91
CA LYS A 18 23.06 2.60 16.04
C LYS A 18 21.54 2.45 15.89
N LEU A 19 20.79 2.67 16.97
CA LEU A 19 19.34 2.61 16.98
C LEU A 19 18.71 3.71 16.10
N SER A 20 19.22 4.95 16.19
CA SER A 20 18.76 6.06 15.33
C SER A 20 19.04 5.79 13.85
N LYS A 21 20.18 5.15 13.52
CA LYS A 21 20.47 4.74 12.14
C LYS A 21 19.48 3.72 11.60
N PHE A 22 19.14 2.72 12.41
CA PHE A 22 18.13 1.74 12.05
C PHE A 22 16.78 2.40 11.78
N PHE A 23 16.38 3.33 12.64
CA PHE A 23 15.13 4.07 12.49
C PHE A 23 15.11 4.96 11.25
N ILE A 24 16.19 5.68 10.96
CA ILE A 24 16.32 6.47 9.72
C ILE A 24 16.22 5.55 8.50
N PHE A 25 16.92 4.43 8.49
CA PHE A 25 16.83 3.45 7.41
C PHE A 25 15.39 2.93 7.24
N LEU A 26 14.73 2.54 8.33
CA LEU A 26 13.35 2.08 8.32
C LEU A 26 12.40 3.15 7.78
N THR A 27 12.61 4.42 8.16
CA THR A 27 11.84 5.58 7.65
C THR A 27 11.91 5.67 6.14
N VAL A 28 13.13 5.57 5.58
CA VAL A 28 13.37 5.65 4.14
C VAL A 28 12.68 4.47 3.42
N VAL A 29 12.78 3.27 3.97
CA VAL A 29 12.10 2.09 3.40
C VAL A 29 10.57 2.29 3.40
N ILE A 30 10.00 2.74 4.53
CA ILE A 30 8.57 3.01 4.63
C ILE A 30 8.17 4.11 3.64
N PHE A 31 8.95 5.18 3.51
CA PHE A 31 8.71 6.25 2.53
C PHE A 31 8.54 5.69 1.11
N PHE A 32 9.47 4.84 0.67
CA PHE A 32 9.41 4.24 -0.67
C PHE A 32 8.18 3.34 -0.84
N VAL A 33 7.83 2.55 0.17
CA VAL A 33 6.62 1.71 0.14
C VAL A 33 5.35 2.56 0.03
N PHE A 34 5.27 3.67 0.77
CA PHE A 34 4.14 4.60 0.69
C PHE A 34 4.08 5.31 -0.65
N ALA A 35 5.22 5.81 -1.14
CA ALA A 35 5.30 6.43 -2.45
C ALA A 35 4.86 5.46 -3.56
N ASP A 36 5.30 4.20 -3.51
CA ASP A 36 4.85 3.17 -4.45
C ASP A 36 3.34 2.91 -4.36
N ASN A 37 2.76 2.94 -3.16
CA ASN A 37 1.33 2.77 -2.96
C ASN A 37 0.51 3.94 -3.53
N ILE A 38 0.98 5.18 -3.31
CA ILE A 38 0.32 6.41 -3.76
C ILE A 38 0.40 6.56 -5.29
N PHE A 39 1.59 6.44 -5.85
CA PHE A 39 1.81 6.67 -7.28
C PHE A 39 1.61 5.40 -8.12
N GLY A 40 1.54 4.23 -7.49
CA GLY A 40 1.31 2.96 -8.17
C GLY A 40 2.45 2.52 -9.07
N PHE A 41 3.69 2.95 -8.84
CA PHE A 41 4.83 2.70 -9.75
C PHE A 41 4.98 1.21 -10.09
N SER A 42 5.00 0.35 -9.07
CA SER A 42 5.12 -1.10 -9.25
C SER A 42 3.92 -1.70 -9.99
N TYR A 43 2.72 -1.16 -9.77
CA TYR A 43 1.52 -1.61 -10.48
C TYR A 43 1.62 -1.30 -11.97
N TYR A 44 1.92 -0.04 -12.33
CA TYR A 44 2.04 0.37 -13.72
C TYR A 44 3.19 -0.33 -14.43
N TYR A 45 4.34 -0.47 -13.77
CA TYR A 45 5.48 -1.20 -14.33
C TYR A 45 5.13 -2.66 -14.65
N ASN A 46 4.51 -3.37 -13.71
CA ASN A 46 4.11 -4.76 -13.91
C ASN A 46 3.02 -4.90 -14.98
N LEU A 47 2.03 -4.02 -14.99
CA LEU A 47 0.98 -4.01 -15.98
C LEU A 47 1.53 -3.77 -17.39
N ASN A 48 2.39 -2.76 -17.55
CA ASN A 48 2.98 -2.43 -18.83
C ASN A 48 3.86 -3.58 -19.36
N ASN A 49 4.63 -4.22 -18.48
CA ASN A 49 5.43 -5.39 -18.85
C ASN A 49 4.56 -6.57 -19.29
N LYS A 50 3.43 -6.83 -18.60
CA LYS A 50 2.47 -7.86 -19.02
C LYS A 50 1.88 -7.55 -20.38
N LEU A 51 1.44 -6.32 -20.60
CA LEU A 51 0.87 -5.88 -21.88
C LEU A 51 1.88 -6.02 -23.02
N SER A 52 3.12 -5.57 -22.83
CA SER A 52 4.18 -5.71 -23.83
C SER A 52 4.48 -7.17 -24.18
N GLN A 53 4.50 -8.06 -23.18
CA GLN A 53 4.70 -9.49 -23.43
C GLN A 53 3.51 -10.12 -24.17
N ILE A 54 2.28 -9.77 -23.81
CA ILE A 54 1.06 -10.25 -24.49
C ILE A 54 1.03 -9.76 -25.94
N GLU A 55 1.41 -8.50 -26.18
CA GLU A 55 1.47 -7.92 -27.52
C GLU A 55 2.47 -8.68 -28.39
N LYS A 56 3.70 -8.93 -27.88
CA LYS A 56 4.70 -9.73 -28.59
C LYS A 56 4.19 -11.12 -28.95
N VAL A 57 3.57 -11.81 -28.00
CA VAL A 57 3.00 -13.15 -28.23
C VAL A 57 1.84 -13.10 -29.25
N SER A 58 0.98 -12.08 -29.16
CA SER A 58 -0.15 -11.91 -30.08
C SER A 58 0.31 -11.62 -31.50
N ASN A 59 1.36 -10.81 -31.66
CA ASN A 59 1.97 -10.52 -32.95
C ASN A 59 2.55 -11.78 -33.60
N ILE A 60 3.19 -12.66 -32.80
CA ILE A 60 3.68 -13.95 -33.29
C ILE A 60 2.49 -14.84 -33.69
N LEU A 61 1.46 -14.97 -32.85
CA LEU A 61 0.28 -15.80 -33.10
C LEU A 61 -0.48 -15.44 -34.40
N ASN A 62 -0.42 -14.18 -34.81
CA ASN A 62 -1.04 -13.70 -36.06
C ASN A 62 -0.33 -14.21 -37.33
N ASN A 63 0.87 -14.79 -37.22
CA ASN A 63 1.56 -15.39 -38.35
C ASN A 63 0.84 -16.69 -38.81
N SER A 64 0.48 -16.75 -40.09
CA SER A 64 -0.20 -17.90 -40.71
C SER A 64 0.73 -19.07 -41.00
N THR A 65 2.05 -18.90 -40.92
CA THR A 65 3.04 -19.95 -41.17
C THR A 65 3.39 -20.78 -39.93
N LEU A 66 2.77 -20.50 -38.79
CA LEU A 66 2.99 -21.24 -37.54
C LEU A 66 2.35 -22.62 -37.60
N ASP A 67 3.09 -23.64 -37.15
CA ASP A 67 2.54 -24.96 -36.94
C ASP A 67 1.59 -25.00 -35.73
N PHE A 68 0.75 -26.03 -35.70
CA PHE A 68 -0.28 -26.17 -34.68
C PHE A 68 0.29 -26.31 -33.26
N ALA A 69 1.41 -27.01 -33.09
CA ALA A 69 2.02 -27.22 -31.78
C ALA A 69 2.57 -25.90 -31.21
N THR A 70 3.34 -25.15 -31.99
CA THR A 70 3.86 -23.84 -31.57
C THR A 70 2.74 -22.84 -31.28
N ARG A 71 1.66 -22.85 -32.08
CA ARG A 71 0.49 -22.00 -31.83
C ARG A 71 -0.18 -22.31 -30.49
N ASN A 72 -0.26 -23.58 -30.12
CA ASN A 72 -0.83 -23.98 -28.83
C ASN A 72 0.08 -23.59 -27.65
N GLU A 73 1.39 -23.77 -27.79
CA GLU A 73 2.38 -23.32 -26.78
C GLU A 73 2.32 -21.81 -26.55
N LEU A 74 2.28 -21.01 -27.62
CA LEU A 74 2.16 -19.55 -27.53
C LEU A 74 0.84 -19.11 -26.88
N SER A 75 -0.26 -19.84 -27.13
CA SER A 75 -1.54 -19.61 -26.47
C SER A 75 -1.46 -19.90 -24.96
N GLN A 76 -0.73 -20.94 -24.57
CA GLN A 76 -0.49 -21.27 -23.16
C GLN A 76 0.37 -20.20 -22.48
N ILE A 77 1.47 -19.79 -23.10
CA ILE A 77 2.34 -18.71 -22.61
C ILE A 77 1.53 -17.42 -22.40
N ARG A 78 0.64 -17.06 -23.34
CA ARG A 78 -0.24 -15.89 -23.18
C ARG A 78 -1.12 -16.00 -21.94
N LYS A 79 -1.72 -17.18 -21.69
CA LYS A 79 -2.53 -17.43 -20.48
C LYS A 79 -1.70 -17.31 -19.21
N ASP A 80 -0.49 -17.85 -19.22
CA ASP A 80 0.42 -17.80 -18.08
C ASP A 80 0.86 -16.36 -17.74
N ILE A 81 1.15 -15.53 -18.75
CA ILE A 81 1.47 -14.11 -18.55
C ILE A 81 0.29 -13.36 -17.90
N ILE A 82 -0.93 -13.60 -18.37
CA ILE A 82 -2.15 -12.99 -17.83
C ILE A 82 -2.34 -13.41 -16.38
N GLY A 83 -2.25 -14.71 -16.10
CA GLY A 83 -2.48 -15.31 -14.79
C GLY A 83 -1.35 -15.11 -13.77
N ARG A 84 -0.18 -14.63 -14.19
CA ARG A 84 0.99 -14.48 -13.31
C ARG A 84 0.69 -13.54 -12.15
N LYS A 85 0.74 -14.06 -10.93
CA LYS A 85 0.65 -13.28 -9.70
C LYS A 85 1.98 -12.62 -9.38
N THR A 86 1.92 -11.44 -8.78
CA THR A 86 3.08 -10.74 -8.26
C THR A 86 3.32 -11.12 -6.79
N LEU A 87 4.54 -10.88 -6.29
CA LEU A 87 4.85 -11.07 -4.87
C LEU A 87 3.90 -10.29 -3.95
N LYS A 88 3.44 -9.12 -4.39
CA LYS A 88 2.44 -8.32 -3.65
C LYS A 88 1.11 -9.07 -3.54
N ASP A 89 0.66 -9.72 -4.62
CA ASP A 89 -0.56 -10.53 -4.64
C ASP A 89 -0.44 -11.74 -3.71
N ASP A 90 0.73 -12.39 -3.70
CA ASP A 90 1.00 -13.55 -2.85
C ASP A 90 1.02 -13.16 -1.37
N ILE A 91 1.70 -12.07 -1.01
CA ILE A 91 1.72 -11.53 0.36
C ILE A 91 0.29 -11.19 0.80
N ILE A 92 -0.47 -10.43 0.00
CA ILE A 92 -1.86 -10.07 0.35
C ILE A 92 -2.71 -11.34 0.53
N SER A 93 -2.54 -12.34 -0.34
CA SER A 93 -3.28 -13.60 -0.23
C SER A 93 -2.92 -14.39 1.03
N ALA A 94 -1.66 -14.40 1.43
CA ALA A 94 -1.20 -15.05 2.66
C ALA A 94 -1.75 -14.33 3.90
N TRP A 95 -1.72 -12.99 3.92
CA TRP A 95 -2.29 -12.18 4.98
C TRP A 95 -3.80 -12.40 5.14
N ARG A 96 -4.55 -12.48 4.03
CA ARG A 96 -5.99 -12.79 4.06
C ARG A 96 -6.29 -14.19 4.62
N LYS A 97 -5.47 -15.19 4.30
CA LYS A 97 -5.65 -16.55 4.86
C LYS A 97 -5.43 -16.57 6.37
N ILE A 98 -4.45 -15.80 6.85
CA ILE A 98 -4.17 -15.68 8.29
C ILE A 98 -5.30 -14.93 9.01
N SER A 99 -5.93 -13.92 8.39
CA SER A 99 -7.00 -13.13 9.02
C SER A 99 -8.39 -13.80 9.04
N PHE A 100 -8.59 -14.93 8.36
CA PHE A 100 -9.89 -15.59 8.23
C PHE A 100 -9.84 -17.11 8.54
N THR A 101 -9.06 -17.53 9.53
CA THR A 101 -9.05 -18.94 9.98
C THR A 101 -10.16 -19.27 10.99
N ASP A 102 -11.04 -18.33 11.35
CA ASP A 102 -12.27 -18.62 12.09
C ASP A 102 -13.50 -18.10 11.33
N SER A 103 -14.51 -18.96 11.10
CA SER A 103 -15.87 -18.70 10.57
C SER A 103 -16.22 -19.05 9.10
N ASN A 104 -15.52 -19.98 8.45
CA ASN A 104 -15.92 -20.47 7.12
C ASN A 104 -16.91 -21.66 7.15
N ASP A 105 -18.16 -21.44 7.55
CA ASP A 105 -19.25 -22.35 7.14
C ASP A 105 -20.64 -21.69 6.93
N LYS A 106 -20.80 -20.38 7.20
CA LYS A 106 -22.12 -19.72 7.06
C LYS A 106 -22.22 -18.56 6.05
N ILE A 107 -21.10 -18.04 5.55
CA ILE A 107 -21.10 -16.79 4.75
C ILE A 107 -21.22 -17.05 3.23
N LEU A 108 -21.01 -18.28 2.75
CA LEU A 108 -21.01 -18.60 1.32
C LEU A 108 -22.38 -18.50 0.63
N ASN A 109 -23.49 -18.41 1.37
CA ASN A 109 -24.84 -18.35 0.79
C ASN A 109 -25.39 -16.91 0.61
N GLU A 110 -24.75 -15.88 1.14
CA GLU A 110 -25.23 -14.48 1.01
C GLU A 110 -24.54 -13.67 -0.11
N LEU A 111 -23.51 -14.21 -0.76
CA LEU A 111 -22.73 -13.46 -1.77
C LEU A 111 -23.39 -13.34 -3.15
N ASN A 112 -24.58 -13.93 -3.37
CA ASN A 112 -25.32 -13.82 -4.64
C ASN A 112 -26.23 -12.59 -4.74
N SER A 113 -26.22 -11.68 -3.76
CA SER A 113 -27.00 -10.43 -3.77
C SER A 113 -26.12 -9.19 -3.56
N SER A 114 -25.00 -9.08 -4.29
CA SER A 114 -24.16 -7.87 -4.24
C SER A 114 -24.77 -6.74 -5.06
N SER A 115 -25.58 -5.91 -4.41
CA SER A 115 -25.60 -4.49 -4.68
C SER A 115 -24.19 -3.92 -4.42
N LYS A 116 -23.86 -2.87 -5.17
CA LYS A 116 -22.56 -2.19 -5.20
C LYS A 116 -22.27 -1.53 -3.83
N ILE A 117 -21.80 -2.31 -2.87
CA ILE A 117 -21.23 -1.80 -1.62
C ILE A 117 -19.89 -1.15 -2.01
N ARG A 118 -19.92 0.17 -2.23
CA ARG A 118 -18.72 0.98 -2.39
C ARG A 118 -17.85 0.73 -1.16
N ASN A 119 -16.62 0.27 -1.39
CA ASN A 119 -15.72 -0.28 -0.38
C ASN A 119 -15.23 0.84 0.56
N SER A 120 -16.07 1.24 1.52
CA SER A 120 -15.87 2.38 2.43
C SER A 120 -14.59 2.26 3.26
N THR A 121 -14.10 1.04 3.47
CA THR A 121 -12.83 0.75 4.13
C THR A 121 -11.62 1.22 3.33
N ILE A 122 -11.67 1.16 1.99
CA ILE A 122 -10.58 1.65 1.14
C ILE A 122 -10.55 3.18 1.14
N GLU A 123 -11.71 3.84 1.08
CA GLU A 123 -11.83 5.30 1.21
C GLU A 123 -11.38 5.77 2.61
N PHE A 124 -11.72 5.02 3.67
CA PHE A 124 -11.28 5.29 5.04
C PHE A 124 -9.76 5.16 5.21
N ILE A 125 -9.14 4.12 4.64
CA ILE A 125 -7.68 3.94 4.67
C ILE A 125 -6.98 5.05 3.86
N SER A 126 -7.59 5.50 2.74
CA SER A 126 -7.05 6.56 1.89
C SER A 126 -6.96 7.91 2.62
N ILE A 127 -8.00 8.27 3.38
CA ILE A 127 -8.02 9.47 4.23
C ILE A 127 -7.03 9.37 5.40
N ASN A 128 -6.76 8.14 5.87
CA ASN A 128 -5.86 7.89 6.98
C ASN A 128 -4.37 7.78 6.60
N TYR A 129 -4.00 7.66 5.32
CA TYR A 129 -2.58 7.60 4.93
C TYR A 129 -1.80 8.85 5.33
N PHE A 130 -2.42 10.03 5.29
CA PHE A 130 -1.80 11.27 5.76
C PHE A 130 -1.49 11.20 7.26
N TRP A 131 -2.45 10.72 8.06
CA TRP A 131 -2.27 10.56 9.50
C TRP A 131 -1.27 9.46 9.85
N ILE A 132 -1.30 8.33 9.15
CA ILE A 132 -0.34 7.23 9.35
C ILE A 132 1.09 7.68 9.00
N PHE A 133 1.26 8.42 7.91
CA PHE A 133 2.54 9.01 7.54
C PHE A 133 3.07 9.93 8.66
N LEU A 134 2.20 10.78 9.19
CA LEU A 134 2.52 11.75 10.23
C LEU A 134 2.82 11.08 11.59
N PHE A 135 2.11 10.00 11.93
CA PHE A 135 2.36 9.17 13.12
C PHE A 135 3.66 8.36 13.06
N ILE A 136 4.09 7.92 11.87
CA ILE A 136 5.33 7.16 11.71
C ILE A 136 6.54 8.10 11.68
N PHE A 137 6.48 9.19 10.90
CA PHE A 137 7.64 10.07 10.69
C PHE A 137 7.98 10.95 11.89
N MET A 138 7.02 11.26 12.75
CA MET A 138 7.22 12.23 13.83
C MET A 138 8.00 11.70 15.04
N PRO A 139 7.77 10.46 15.54
CA PRO A 139 8.67 9.83 16.51
C PRO A 139 10.10 9.71 15.97
N LEU A 140 10.24 9.47 14.67
CA LEU A 140 11.55 9.36 14.00
C LEU A 140 12.27 10.72 13.97
N TYR A 141 11.54 11.82 13.75
CA TYR A 141 12.07 13.18 13.85
C TYR A 141 12.49 13.55 15.29
N ALA A 142 11.69 13.17 16.28
CA ALA A 142 11.99 13.37 17.70
C ALA A 142 13.28 12.66 18.14
N PHE A 143 13.55 11.45 17.63
CA PHE A 143 14.76 10.70 17.94
C PHE A 143 16.05 11.26 17.31
N ILE A 144 15.93 12.09 16.28
CA ILE A 144 17.08 12.66 15.54
C ILE A 144 17.53 13.98 16.16
N ASN A 145 16.62 14.74 16.79
CA ASN A 145 16.92 16.09 17.27
C ASN A 145 16.50 16.28 18.75
N PRO A 146 17.42 16.18 19.72
CA PRO A 146 17.10 16.31 21.15
C PRO A 146 16.65 17.73 21.55
N PHE A 147 16.86 18.75 20.69
CA PHE A 147 16.31 20.11 20.88
C PHE A 147 14.80 20.21 20.59
N SER A 148 14.14 19.10 20.26
CA SER A 148 12.72 19.08 19.89
C SER A 148 11.76 18.89 21.07
N GLU A 149 12.22 18.72 22.31
CA GLU A 149 11.33 18.52 23.48
C GLU A 149 10.27 19.63 23.60
N PHE A 150 10.64 20.89 23.34
CA PHE A 150 9.72 22.03 23.34
C PHE A 150 8.71 22.00 22.17
N PHE A 151 9.18 21.67 20.96
CA PHE A 151 8.31 21.58 19.78
C PHE A 151 7.41 20.33 19.81
N LEU A 152 7.83 19.26 20.48
CA LEU A 152 7.06 18.05 20.70
C LEU A 152 5.82 18.34 21.56
N GLU A 153 5.95 19.09 22.65
CA GLU A 153 4.82 19.44 23.51
C GLU A 153 3.76 20.28 22.78
N GLU A 154 4.17 21.39 22.14
CA GLU A 154 3.23 22.23 21.39
C GLU A 154 2.57 21.47 20.23
N TYR A 155 3.32 20.59 19.57
CA TYR A 155 2.80 19.76 18.49
C TYR A 155 1.82 18.67 18.96
N PHE A 156 2.13 17.96 20.05
CA PHE A 156 1.19 17.00 20.66
C PHE A 156 -0.10 17.70 21.11
N ILE A 157 0.00 18.94 21.57
CA ILE A 157 -1.18 19.75 21.91
C ILE A 157 -1.97 20.12 20.64
N ILE A 158 -1.31 20.58 19.57
CA ILE A 158 -1.98 20.99 18.32
C ILE A 158 -2.64 19.79 17.64
N ILE A 159 -1.96 18.65 17.55
CA ILE A 159 -2.51 17.43 16.95
C ILE A 159 -3.51 16.74 17.84
N GLY A 160 -3.28 16.73 19.16
CA GLY A 160 -4.27 16.26 20.12
C GLY A 160 -5.58 17.03 19.96
N ARG A 161 -5.48 18.37 19.84
CA ARG A 161 -6.64 19.24 19.55
C ARG A 161 -7.25 18.95 18.18
N ALA A 162 -6.45 18.87 17.12
CA ALA A 162 -6.94 18.57 15.77
C ALA A 162 -7.65 17.21 15.69
N ASN A 163 -7.17 16.19 16.41
CA ASN A 163 -7.79 14.88 16.51
C ASN A 163 -9.10 14.91 17.30
N ILE A 164 -9.16 15.67 18.40
CA ILE A 164 -10.40 15.88 19.15
C ILE A 164 -11.43 16.58 18.25
N TYR A 165 -11.07 17.68 17.59
CA TYR A 165 -11.98 18.37 16.67
C TYR A 165 -12.39 17.50 15.47
N GLY A 166 -11.46 16.74 14.90
CA GLY A 166 -11.74 15.81 13.80
C GLY A 166 -12.70 14.69 14.22
N SER A 167 -12.51 14.12 15.41
CA SER A 167 -13.42 13.09 15.94
C SER A 167 -14.80 13.65 16.28
N PHE A 168 -14.91 14.90 16.74
CA PHE A 168 -16.19 15.60 16.88
C PHE A 168 -16.91 15.82 15.55
N ILE A 169 -16.18 16.21 14.50
CA ILE A 169 -16.75 16.39 13.15
C ILE A 169 -17.27 15.05 12.61
N ILE A 170 -16.53 13.96 12.81
CA ILE A 170 -16.94 12.62 12.40
C ILE A 170 -18.18 12.15 13.17
N LEU A 171 -18.22 12.35 14.49
CA LEU A 171 -19.41 12.08 15.32
C LEU A 171 -20.62 12.90 14.87
N PHE A 172 -20.42 14.17 14.54
CA PHE A 172 -21.48 15.05 14.06
C PHE A 172 -22.05 14.58 12.71
N ILE A 173 -21.18 14.21 11.76
CA ILE A 173 -21.58 13.62 10.48
C ILE A 173 -22.33 12.30 10.71
N PHE A 174 -21.83 11.44 11.59
CA PHE A 174 -22.47 10.17 11.93
C PHE A 174 -23.87 10.36 12.52
N CYS A 175 -24.05 11.36 13.41
CA CYS A 175 -25.35 11.74 13.96
C CYS A 175 -26.31 12.26 12.88
N ILE A 176 -25.83 13.07 11.92
CA ILE A 176 -26.65 13.53 10.79
C ILE A 176 -27.13 12.35 9.94
N PHE A 177 -26.22 11.42 9.60
CA PHE A 177 -26.57 10.25 8.79
C PHE A 177 -27.53 9.30 9.52
N THR A 178 -27.36 9.07 10.82
CA THR A 178 -28.29 8.24 11.61
C THR A 178 -29.65 8.91 11.84
N TYR A 179 -29.70 10.23 11.93
CA TYR A 179 -30.96 10.98 12.02
C TYR A 179 -31.72 10.95 10.69
N SER A 180 -31.04 11.12 9.55
CA SER A 180 -31.67 11.06 8.22
C SER A 180 -32.16 9.67 7.79
N TYR A 181 -31.71 8.59 8.45
CA TYR A 181 -32.15 7.22 8.15
C TYR A 181 -33.36 6.76 8.99
N ASN A 182 -33.76 7.52 10.01
CA ASN A 182 -34.87 7.20 10.91
C ASN A 182 -36.15 8.02 10.65
N PHE A 183 -36.22 8.70 9.49
CA PHE A 183 -37.41 9.36 8.93
C PHE A 183 -37.63 8.87 7.50
#